data_AF-A0A7J8KJA6-F1
#
_entry.id   AF-A0A7J8KJA6-F1
#
_cell.length_a   1.000
_cell.length_b   1.000
_cell.length_c   1.000
_cell.angle_alpha   90.00
_cell.angle_beta   90.00
_cell.angle_gamma   90.00
#
_symmetry.space_group_name_H-M   'P 1'
#
loop_
_entity.id
_entity.type
_entity.pdbx_description
1 polymer ?
#
loop_
_entity_poly.entity_id
_entity_poly.type
_entity_poly.pdbx_seq_one_letter_code
_entity_poly.pdbx_strand_id
1 'polypeptide(L)'
;MHSSIVAHQNFGLKLLSWLGSIIGYSDGLRRILCQVGLQEGPDGENSSLVDRLMLNDSKLWKGARSMYHQLFMSSLLMDLKYKKLFAVRFAKNYERLQSDYVTDDHDREFSVADLSVQIFTVPSLARMLITEENLMTIIIKTFMDHLRHRDAQGRFQFERYTALQAFKFRRVQSLILDLKYVLISKPTEWSDDLRQKFLEGFDAFLELLKCMQGMDPITRQVGQHIEMEPEWEAAFTLQMKLTHVISMMQDWCALDEKVLIEAYKKCLAVLMQCHGGFTDGEQPITLSICGHSVETIRYCVSQEKVSIHLPVSRLLAGLHVLLSKSEVAYKFPELLPLSELSPPMLIEHPLRCLVLCAQVHAGMWRRNGFSLVNQIYYYHNVKCRREMFDKDIIMLQVMN
;
A
#
# COMPACT_ATOMS: atom_id res chain seq x y z
N MET A 1 41.36 -12.22 11.82
CA MET A 1 40.75 -10.93 11.38
C MET A 1 41.78 -10.22 10.51
N HIS A 2 41.48 -9.91 9.24
CA HIS A 2 42.46 -9.29 8.34
C HIS A 2 42.76 -7.85 8.79
N SER A 3 43.95 -7.62 9.35
CA SER A 3 44.39 -6.31 9.88
C SER A 3 44.28 -5.18 8.86
N SER A 4 44.49 -5.49 7.58
CA SER A 4 44.32 -4.56 6.46
C SER A 4 42.88 -4.06 6.34
N ILE A 5 41.88 -4.94 6.42
CA ILE A 5 40.45 -4.56 6.30
C ILE A 5 40.06 -3.61 7.44
N VAL A 6 40.47 -3.94 8.66
CA VAL A 6 40.20 -3.09 9.84
C VAL A 6 40.87 -1.73 9.71
N ALA A 7 42.10 -1.67 9.18
CA ALA A 7 42.79 -0.40 8.93
C ALA A 7 42.06 0.47 7.89
N HIS A 8 41.59 -0.12 6.78
CA HIS A 8 40.82 0.61 5.76
C HIS A 8 39.48 1.10 6.29
N GLN A 9 38.77 0.28 7.08
CA GLN A 9 37.53 0.69 7.72
C GLN A 9 37.77 1.87 8.67
N ASN A 10 38.77 1.78 9.55
CA ASN A 10 39.12 2.87 10.46
C ASN A 10 39.52 4.16 9.74
N PHE A 11 40.26 4.04 8.64
CA PHE A 11 40.59 5.18 7.79
C PHE A 11 39.32 5.80 7.18
N GLY A 12 38.43 4.97 6.63
CA GLY A 12 37.14 5.43 6.07
C GLY A 12 36.29 6.18 7.10
N LEU A 13 36.22 5.71 8.34
CA LEU A 13 35.50 6.40 9.41
C LEU A 13 36.15 7.75 9.75
N LYS A 14 37.48 7.80 9.89
CA LYS A 14 38.19 9.06 10.12
C LYS A 14 37.97 10.05 8.98
N LEU A 15 37.95 9.57 7.73
CA LEU A 15 37.67 10.39 6.56
C LEU A 15 36.24 10.93 6.58
N LEU A 16 35.23 10.10 6.86
CA LEU A 16 33.84 10.54 6.98
C LEU A 16 33.66 11.59 8.09
N SER A 17 34.29 11.38 9.25
CA SER A 17 34.29 12.36 10.34
C SER A 17 34.95 13.68 9.92
N TRP A 18 36.09 13.61 9.24
CA TRP A 18 36.79 14.79 8.76
C TRP A 18 35.97 15.55 7.73
N LEU A 19 35.37 14.85 6.75
CA LEU A 19 34.48 15.45 5.76
C LEU A 19 33.30 16.15 6.42
N GLY A 20 32.67 15.52 7.42
CA GLY A 20 31.58 16.11 8.20
C GLY A 20 31.98 17.43 8.88
N SER A 21 33.17 17.49 9.47
CA SER A 21 33.70 18.73 10.05
C SER A 21 34.01 19.79 8.97
N ILE A 22 34.59 19.38 7.84
CA ILE A 22 35.01 20.29 6.76
C ILE A 22 33.81 21.00 6.12
N ILE A 23 32.73 20.28 5.84
CA ILE A 23 31.53 20.89 5.26
C ILE A 23 30.80 21.84 6.22
N GLY A 24 31.08 21.73 7.53
CA GLY A 24 30.54 22.63 8.55
C GLY A 24 31.15 24.03 8.52
N TYR A 25 32.34 24.21 7.93
CA TYR A 25 33.01 25.52 7.89
C TYR A 25 32.48 26.45 6.79
N SER A 26 31.91 25.90 5.71
CA SER A 26 31.44 26.71 4.57
C SER A 26 30.43 25.97 3.71
N ASP A 27 29.36 26.68 3.35
CA ASP A 27 28.38 26.23 2.37
C ASP A 27 29.01 25.87 1.02
N GLY A 28 30.09 26.57 0.61
CA GLY A 28 30.81 26.28 -0.62
C GLY A 28 31.46 24.89 -0.60
N LEU A 29 32.10 24.53 0.52
CA LEU A 29 32.72 23.20 0.69
C LEU A 29 31.67 22.10 0.73
N ARG A 30 30.53 22.35 1.38
CA ARG A 30 29.38 21.43 1.36
C ARG A 30 28.88 21.19 -0.06
N ARG A 31 28.70 22.25 -0.86
CA ARG A 31 28.26 22.12 -2.26
C ARG A 31 29.27 21.38 -3.14
N ILE A 32 30.57 21.58 -2.92
CA ILE A 32 31.63 20.81 -3.60
C ILE A 32 31.52 19.33 -3.24
N LEU A 33 31.36 18.99 -1.95
CA LEU A 33 31.16 17.60 -1.53
C LEU A 33 29.94 16.98 -2.23
N CYS A 34 28.81 17.68 -2.25
CA CYS A 34 27.61 17.19 -2.92
C CYS A 34 27.81 17.01 -4.43
N GLN A 35 28.48 17.96 -5.09
CA GLN A 35 28.78 17.88 -6.52
C GLN A 35 29.67 16.70 -6.86
N VAL A 36 30.76 16.51 -6.13
CA VAL A 36 31.69 15.38 -6.33
C VAL A 36 31.01 14.06 -5.98
N GLY A 37 30.23 14.02 -4.90
CA GLY A 37 29.53 12.81 -4.46
C GLY A 37 28.47 12.32 -5.46
N LEU A 38 27.79 13.25 -6.13
CA LEU A 38 26.74 12.97 -7.13
C LEU A 38 27.25 12.92 -8.58
N GLN A 39 28.54 13.17 -8.81
CA GLN A 39 29.15 13.05 -10.13
C GLN A 39 29.03 11.62 -10.63
N GLU A 40 28.80 11.45 -11.93
CA GLU A 40 28.73 10.13 -12.55
C GLU A 40 30.01 9.34 -12.32
N GLY A 41 29.83 8.09 -11.91
CA GLY A 41 30.94 7.18 -11.70
C GLY A 41 31.41 6.54 -13.01
N PRO A 42 32.44 5.68 -12.93
CA PRO A 42 33.02 5.04 -14.11
C PRO A 42 32.07 4.05 -14.80
N ASP A 43 30.99 3.62 -14.14
CA ASP A 43 30.02 2.67 -14.70
C ASP A 43 28.80 3.39 -15.35
N GLY A 44 28.87 4.71 -15.52
CA GLY A 44 27.84 5.52 -16.18
C GLY A 44 26.76 6.08 -15.24
N GLU A 45 25.56 6.34 -15.78
CA GLU A 45 24.45 6.93 -15.03
C GLU A 45 24.03 6.06 -13.83
N ASN A 46 23.81 6.67 -12.66
CA ASN A 46 23.49 6.01 -11.37
C ASN A 46 24.65 5.21 -10.72
N SER A 47 25.90 5.49 -11.09
CA SER A 47 27.09 4.88 -10.46
C SER A 47 27.89 5.83 -9.56
N SER A 48 27.27 6.93 -9.10
CA SER A 48 27.94 7.95 -8.30
C SER A 48 28.43 7.39 -6.95
N LEU A 49 29.31 8.13 -6.27
CA LEU A 49 29.76 7.74 -4.93
C LEU A 49 28.60 7.63 -3.95
N VAL A 50 27.60 8.51 -4.08
CA VAL A 50 26.37 8.46 -3.30
C VAL A 50 25.58 7.18 -3.60
N ASP A 51 25.40 6.82 -4.88
CA ASP A 51 24.70 5.58 -5.25
C ASP A 51 25.41 4.35 -4.65
N ARG A 52 26.74 4.29 -4.78
CA ARG A 52 27.55 3.19 -4.25
C ARG A 52 27.47 3.07 -2.73
N LEU A 53 27.43 4.19 -2.00
CA LEU A 53 27.25 4.18 -0.55
C LEU A 53 25.85 3.67 -0.17
N MET A 54 24.79 4.16 -0.84
CA MET A 54 23.42 3.67 -0.59
C MET A 54 23.28 2.17 -0.87
N LEU A 55 23.76 1.70 -2.03
CA LEU A 55 23.64 0.30 -2.47
C LEU A 55 24.52 -0.69 -1.69
N ASN A 56 25.46 -0.20 -0.89
CA ASN A 56 26.29 -1.05 -0.02
C ASN A 56 25.98 -0.82 1.47
N ASP A 57 24.93 -0.06 1.81
CA ASP A 57 24.53 0.24 3.18
C ASP A 57 24.41 -1.02 4.05
N SER A 58 23.66 -2.01 3.56
CA SER A 58 23.41 -3.27 4.27
C SER A 58 24.67 -4.10 4.54
N LYS A 59 25.74 -3.88 3.77
CA LYS A 59 27.03 -4.57 3.94
C LYS A 59 27.95 -3.90 4.96
N LEU A 60 27.64 -2.67 5.36
CA LEU A 60 28.38 -1.93 6.38
C LEU A 60 27.88 -2.30 7.78
N TRP A 61 28.77 -2.21 8.76
CA TRP A 61 28.38 -2.36 10.17
C TRP A 61 27.78 -1.05 10.71
N LYS A 62 26.97 -1.16 11.77
CA LYS A 62 26.16 -0.08 12.36
C LYS A 62 26.83 1.30 12.47
N GLY A 63 28.06 1.37 12.96
CA GLY A 63 28.75 2.65 13.17
C GLY A 63 29.17 3.32 11.86
N ALA A 64 29.61 2.55 10.86
CA ALA A 64 29.91 3.09 9.54
C ALA A 64 28.66 3.66 8.87
N ARG A 65 27.52 2.95 8.97
CA ARG A 65 26.21 3.43 8.48
C ARG A 65 25.83 4.76 9.11
N SER A 66 25.88 4.81 10.44
CA SER A 66 25.55 6.01 11.21
C SER A 66 26.37 7.22 10.77
N MET A 67 27.68 7.06 10.54
CA MET A 67 28.55 8.17 10.15
C MET A 67 28.24 8.72 8.75
N TYR A 68 28.02 7.86 7.76
CA TYR A 68 27.76 8.35 6.40
C TYR A 68 26.31 8.82 6.22
N HIS A 69 25.33 8.24 6.94
CA HIS A 69 23.97 8.78 7.01
C HIS A 69 23.99 10.21 7.56
N GLN A 70 24.74 10.46 8.65
CA GLN A 70 24.93 11.80 9.19
C GLN A 70 25.62 12.76 8.20
N LEU A 71 26.57 12.26 7.41
CA LEU A 71 27.17 13.04 6.34
C LEU A 71 26.12 13.43 5.27
N PHE A 72 25.24 12.51 4.86
CA PHE A 72 24.16 12.81 3.91
C PHE A 72 23.17 13.84 4.48
N MET A 73 22.77 13.68 5.76
CA MET A 73 21.89 14.62 6.46
C MET A 73 22.48 16.03 6.52
N SER A 74 23.76 16.15 6.85
CA SER A 74 24.46 17.44 6.99
C SER A 74 24.96 18.04 5.67
N SER A 75 24.88 17.29 4.56
CA SER A 75 25.30 17.75 3.23
C SER A 75 24.16 17.78 2.20
N LEU A 76 23.86 16.64 1.59
CA LEU A 76 22.91 16.47 0.48
C LEU A 76 21.51 16.97 0.84
N LEU A 77 21.12 16.87 2.11
CA LEU A 77 19.80 17.26 2.58
C LEU A 77 19.73 18.71 3.10
N MET A 78 20.80 19.49 3.01
CA MET A 78 20.82 20.90 3.46
C MET A 78 20.56 21.91 2.34
N ASP A 79 20.95 21.60 1.10
CA ASP A 79 20.78 22.50 -0.05
C ASP A 79 19.70 21.95 -1.00
N LEU A 80 18.74 22.79 -1.40
CA LEU A 80 17.58 22.38 -2.19
C LEU A 80 17.96 21.73 -3.52
N LYS A 81 18.99 22.24 -4.21
CA LYS A 81 19.44 21.69 -5.50
C LYS A 81 19.93 20.26 -5.33
N TYR A 82 20.81 20.04 -4.36
CA TYR A 82 21.40 18.73 -4.12
C TYR A 82 20.41 17.77 -3.46
N LYS A 83 19.47 18.28 -2.67
CA LYS A 83 18.36 17.49 -2.14
C LYS A 83 17.48 16.96 -3.27
N LYS A 84 17.16 17.78 -4.29
CA LYS A 84 16.42 17.32 -5.48
C LYS A 84 17.18 16.19 -6.20
N LEU A 85 18.48 16.38 -6.45
CA LEU A 85 19.30 15.37 -7.14
C LEU A 85 19.41 14.07 -6.33
N PHE A 86 19.62 14.17 -5.01
CA PHE A 86 19.66 13.02 -4.13
C PHE A 86 18.32 12.28 -4.08
N ALA A 87 17.21 13.02 -4.01
CA ALA A 87 15.87 12.47 -4.01
C ALA A 87 15.59 11.61 -5.26
N VAL A 88 16.02 12.08 -6.44
CA VAL A 88 15.93 11.32 -7.70
C VAL A 88 16.76 10.04 -7.64
N ARG A 89 18.03 10.12 -7.19
CA ARG A 89 18.89 8.94 -7.03
C ARG A 89 18.31 7.93 -6.03
N PHE A 90 17.73 8.41 -4.93
CA PHE A 90 17.07 7.58 -3.93
C PHE A 90 15.83 6.87 -4.51
N ALA A 91 14.99 7.59 -5.25
CA ALA A 91 13.81 7.02 -5.90
C ALA A 91 14.17 5.96 -6.95
N LYS A 92 15.17 6.23 -7.80
CA LYS A 92 15.66 5.27 -8.82
C LYS A 92 16.21 3.97 -8.21
N ASN A 93 16.82 4.04 -7.02
CA ASN A 93 17.36 2.87 -6.32
C ASN A 93 16.38 2.26 -5.31
N TYR A 94 15.17 2.81 -5.17
CA TYR A 94 14.26 2.49 -4.06
C TYR A 94 13.98 0.99 -3.91
N GLU A 95 13.66 0.30 -5.00
CA GLU A 95 13.38 -1.14 -4.98
C GLU A 95 14.54 -1.93 -4.36
N ARG A 96 15.77 -1.62 -4.78
CA ARG A 96 16.97 -2.29 -4.28
C ARG A 96 17.23 -1.96 -2.82
N LEU A 97 17.12 -0.70 -2.42
CA LEU A 97 17.33 -0.25 -1.04
C LEU A 97 16.34 -0.92 -0.07
N GLN A 98 15.06 -1.01 -0.47
CA GLN A 98 14.05 -1.69 0.35
C GLN A 98 14.27 -3.20 0.40
N SER A 99 14.66 -3.82 -0.72
CA SER A 99 14.98 -5.26 -0.77
C SER A 99 16.16 -5.60 0.15
N ASP A 100 17.21 -4.77 0.12
CA ASP A 100 18.36 -4.90 1.02
C ASP A 100 17.91 -4.76 2.47
N TYR A 101 17.10 -3.74 2.81
CA TYR A 101 16.56 -3.55 4.16
C TYR A 101 15.68 -4.72 4.65
N VAL A 102 14.80 -5.28 3.82
CA VAL A 102 13.91 -6.38 4.22
C VAL A 102 14.70 -7.65 4.55
N THR A 103 15.85 -7.85 3.91
CA THR A 103 16.75 -9.00 4.16
C THR A 103 17.80 -8.75 5.24
N ASP A 104 18.00 -7.50 5.64
CA ASP A 104 18.93 -7.08 6.70
C ASP A 104 18.44 -7.49 8.09
N ASP A 105 19.36 -7.51 9.06
CA ASP A 105 19.11 -7.79 10.47
C ASP A 105 19.04 -6.52 11.35
N HIS A 106 19.54 -5.38 10.85
CA HIS A 106 19.53 -4.11 11.56
C HIS A 106 18.19 -3.37 11.50
N ASP A 107 17.81 -2.68 12.57
CA ASP A 107 16.59 -1.85 12.61
C ASP A 107 16.58 -0.75 11.54
N ARG A 108 15.38 -0.27 11.19
CA ARG A 108 15.20 0.71 10.10
C ARG A 108 16.02 1.97 10.31
N GLU A 109 16.12 2.46 11.54
CA GLU A 109 16.91 3.66 11.90
C GLU A 109 18.41 3.57 11.57
N PHE A 110 18.94 2.35 11.35
CA PHE A 110 20.31 2.12 10.89
C PHE A 110 20.40 1.73 9.42
N SER A 111 19.30 1.81 8.68
CA SER A 111 19.25 1.59 7.24
C SER A 111 19.09 2.91 6.51
N VAL A 112 19.74 3.01 5.35
CA VAL A 112 19.56 4.15 4.43
C VAL A 112 18.10 4.31 4.00
N ALA A 113 17.29 3.24 4.07
CA ALA A 113 15.85 3.29 3.82
C ALA A 113 15.12 4.29 4.75
N ASP A 114 15.64 4.57 5.95
CA ASP A 114 15.06 5.55 6.87
C ASP A 114 15.10 6.98 6.32
N LEU A 115 16.03 7.29 5.42
CA LEU A 115 16.13 8.61 4.77
C LEU A 115 14.90 8.96 3.91
N SER A 116 14.06 7.97 3.57
CA SER A 116 12.77 8.16 2.92
C SER A 116 11.92 9.24 3.61
N VAL A 117 11.90 9.29 4.94
CA VAL A 117 11.13 10.31 5.68
C VAL A 117 11.63 11.72 5.37
N GLN A 118 12.94 11.92 5.18
CA GLN A 118 13.51 13.25 4.92
C GLN A 118 13.28 13.73 3.47
N ILE A 119 12.87 12.83 2.58
CA ILE A 119 12.66 13.10 1.17
C ILE A 119 11.15 13.16 0.88
N PHE A 120 10.43 12.10 1.23
CA PHE A 120 9.03 11.90 0.84
C PHE A 120 8.06 12.76 1.64
N THR A 121 8.43 13.26 2.82
CA THR A 121 7.57 14.21 3.54
C THR A 121 7.74 15.65 3.08
N VAL A 122 8.69 15.95 2.17
CA VAL A 122 8.90 17.29 1.63
C VAL A 122 7.93 17.48 0.45
N PRO A 123 6.88 18.32 0.55
CA PRO A 123 5.80 18.29 -0.44
C PRO A 123 6.21 18.62 -1.87
N SER A 124 7.18 19.53 -2.05
CA SER A 124 7.72 19.87 -3.36
C SER A 124 8.49 18.69 -3.99
N LEU A 125 9.23 17.92 -3.19
CA LEU A 125 9.95 16.74 -3.67
C LEU A 125 9.02 15.57 -3.89
N ALA A 126 8.08 15.30 -2.98
CA ALA A 126 7.12 14.23 -3.13
C ALA A 126 6.33 14.36 -4.45
N ARG A 127 5.78 15.55 -4.73
CA ARG A 127 5.07 15.82 -5.99
C ARG A 127 5.99 15.67 -7.20
N MET A 128 7.20 16.21 -7.12
CA MET A 128 8.19 16.07 -8.19
C MET A 128 8.52 14.59 -8.47
N LEU A 129 8.74 13.77 -7.44
CA LEU A 129 9.06 12.36 -7.61
C LEU A 129 7.87 11.52 -8.09
N ILE A 130 6.63 11.88 -7.75
CA ILE A 130 5.43 11.26 -8.34
C ILE A 130 5.42 11.53 -9.84
N THR A 131 5.58 12.80 -10.25
CA THR A 131 5.45 13.22 -11.64
C THR A 131 6.64 12.78 -12.50
N GLU A 132 7.87 13.07 -12.06
CA GLU A 132 9.09 12.87 -12.85
C GLU A 132 9.60 11.41 -12.75
N GLU A 133 9.43 10.74 -11.60
CA GLU A 133 10.05 9.43 -11.32
C GLU A 133 9.04 8.29 -11.06
N ASN A 134 7.73 8.54 -11.19
CA ASN A 134 6.67 7.55 -10.95
C ASN A 134 6.74 6.87 -9.56
N LEU A 135 7.17 7.63 -8.55
CA LEU A 135 7.51 7.10 -7.22
C LEU A 135 6.39 6.28 -6.58
N MET A 136 5.14 6.70 -6.73
CA MET A 136 3.99 6.00 -6.12
C MET A 136 3.89 4.55 -6.64
N THR A 137 3.99 4.38 -7.96
CA THR A 137 3.99 3.06 -8.61
C THR A 137 5.17 2.22 -8.15
N ILE A 138 6.37 2.82 -8.06
CA ILE A 138 7.58 2.14 -7.59
C ILE A 138 7.37 1.59 -6.18
N ILE A 139 6.91 2.43 -5.24
CA ILE A 139 6.68 2.01 -3.85
C ILE A 139 5.69 0.85 -3.77
N ILE A 140 4.56 0.95 -4.48
CA ILE A 140 3.49 -0.05 -4.45
C ILE A 140 3.97 -1.38 -5.06
N LYS A 141 4.64 -1.34 -6.22
CA LYS A 141 5.15 -2.55 -6.87
C LYS A 141 6.25 -3.21 -6.04
N THR A 142 7.20 -2.44 -5.52
CA THR A 142 8.22 -2.98 -4.58
C THR A 142 7.56 -3.64 -3.37
N PHE A 143 6.50 -3.05 -2.81
CA PHE A 143 5.75 -3.66 -1.71
C PHE A 143 5.09 -5.00 -2.14
N MET A 144 4.44 -5.02 -3.30
CA MET A 144 3.82 -6.23 -3.84
C MET A 144 4.83 -7.34 -4.14
N ASP A 145 6.02 -7.01 -4.62
CA ASP A 145 7.08 -7.98 -4.94
C ASP A 145 7.65 -8.69 -3.71
N HIS A 146 7.52 -8.08 -2.52
CA HIS A 146 7.88 -8.71 -1.26
C HIS A 146 6.79 -9.65 -0.71
N LEU A 147 5.54 -9.43 -1.12
CA LEU A 147 4.43 -10.31 -0.82
C LEU A 147 4.24 -11.23 -2.04
N ARG A 148 4.96 -12.34 -2.18
CA ARG A 148 4.90 -13.16 -3.42
C ARG A 148 3.86 -14.27 -3.45
N HIS A 149 3.43 -14.76 -2.30
CA HIS A 149 2.54 -15.92 -2.26
C HIS A 149 1.12 -15.52 -2.68
N ARG A 150 0.60 -16.27 -3.65
CA ARG A 150 -0.73 -16.06 -4.25
C ARG A 150 -1.48 -17.38 -4.29
N ASP A 151 -2.79 -17.32 -4.09
CA ASP A 151 -3.67 -18.45 -4.38
C ASP A 151 -3.97 -18.57 -5.89
N ALA A 152 -4.76 -19.56 -6.28
CA ALA A 152 -5.15 -19.79 -7.68
C ALA A 152 -5.94 -18.64 -8.32
N GLN A 153 -6.51 -17.74 -7.52
CA GLN A 153 -7.23 -16.54 -7.97
C GLN A 153 -6.34 -15.29 -7.97
N GLY A 154 -5.05 -15.41 -7.64
CA GLY A 154 -4.14 -14.28 -7.57
C GLY A 154 -4.32 -13.41 -6.31
N ARG A 155 -4.94 -13.94 -5.25
CA ARG A 155 -5.08 -13.26 -3.95
C ARG A 155 -3.91 -13.57 -3.03
N PHE A 156 -3.57 -12.66 -2.12
CA PHE A 156 -2.53 -12.90 -1.11
C PHE A 156 -2.89 -14.11 -0.24
N GLN A 157 -1.91 -14.99 -0.07
CA GLN A 157 -2.01 -16.13 0.82
C GLN A 157 -0.97 -15.98 1.93
N PHE A 158 -1.46 -15.91 3.16
CA PHE A 158 -0.63 -15.84 4.35
C PHE A 158 -0.65 -17.20 5.03
N GLU A 159 0.49 -17.89 5.01
CA GLU A 159 0.67 -19.12 5.76
C GLU A 159 1.08 -18.80 7.20
N ARG A 160 0.97 -19.80 8.09
CA ARG A 160 1.51 -19.69 9.45
C ARG A 160 2.97 -19.31 9.38
N TYR A 161 3.28 -18.12 9.91
CA TYR A 161 4.63 -17.60 9.82
C TYR A 161 5.59 -18.35 10.73
N THR A 162 6.73 -18.74 10.16
CA THR A 162 7.96 -18.90 10.93
C THR A 162 8.36 -17.54 11.53
N ALA A 163 9.13 -17.55 12.62
CA ALA A 163 9.65 -16.31 13.22
C ALA A 163 10.37 -15.40 12.20
N LEU A 164 11.07 -16.01 11.23
CA LEU A 164 11.75 -15.30 10.15
C LEU A 164 10.77 -14.64 9.18
N GLN A 165 9.69 -15.32 8.78
CA GLN A 165 8.67 -14.73 7.90
C GLN A 165 7.91 -13.60 8.59
N ALA A 166 7.56 -13.75 9.88
CA ALA A 166 6.93 -12.69 10.66
C ALA A 166 7.84 -11.46 10.82
N PHE A 167 9.15 -11.68 10.98
CA PHE A 167 10.14 -10.61 11.00
C PHE A 167 10.22 -9.87 9.66
N LYS A 168 10.32 -10.60 8.54
CA LYS A 168 10.32 -10.00 7.20
C LYS A 168 9.03 -9.24 6.91
N PHE A 169 7.88 -9.80 7.25
CA PHE A 169 6.58 -9.14 7.06
C PHE A 169 6.50 -7.80 7.82
N ARG A 170 7.01 -7.76 9.07
CA ARG A 170 7.09 -6.50 9.84
C ARG A 170 7.96 -5.45 9.15
N ARG A 171 9.06 -5.83 8.50
CA ARG A 171 9.91 -4.91 7.72
C ARG A 171 9.21 -4.42 6.45
N VAL A 172 8.55 -5.31 5.72
CA VAL A 172 7.81 -4.97 4.49
C VAL A 172 6.69 -3.94 4.75
N GLN A 173 6.08 -3.95 5.94
CA GLN A 173 5.08 -2.93 6.33
C GLN A 173 5.62 -1.49 6.32
N SER A 174 6.93 -1.28 6.42
CA SER A 174 7.51 0.06 6.38
C SER A 174 7.35 0.75 5.02
N LEU A 175 7.19 0.00 3.92
CA LEU A 175 6.93 0.57 2.60
C LEU A 175 5.52 1.20 2.52
N ILE A 176 4.56 0.72 3.32
CA ILE A 176 3.25 1.38 3.46
C ILE A 176 3.41 2.75 4.12
N LEU A 177 4.36 2.89 5.05
CA LEU A 177 4.67 4.17 5.67
C LEU A 177 5.28 5.15 4.66
N ASP A 178 6.17 4.66 3.79
CA ASP A 178 6.76 5.47 2.72
C ASP A 178 5.69 5.97 1.74
N LEU A 179 4.74 5.12 1.38
CA LEU A 179 3.58 5.53 0.57
C LEU A 179 2.74 6.60 1.28
N LYS A 180 2.55 6.50 2.60
CA LYS A 180 1.88 7.55 3.38
C LYS A 180 2.65 8.86 3.34
N TYR A 181 3.97 8.86 3.45
CA TYR A 181 4.78 10.07 3.35
C TYR A 181 4.59 10.77 2.00
N VAL A 182 4.53 10.01 0.92
CA VAL A 182 4.25 10.57 -0.41
C VAL A 182 2.84 11.20 -0.45
N LEU A 183 1.83 10.49 0.06
CA LEU A 183 0.43 10.91 -0.04
C LEU A 183 0.02 12.05 0.92
N ILE A 184 0.79 12.38 1.97
CA ILE A 184 0.45 13.55 2.80
C ILE A 184 0.56 14.85 2.01
N SER A 185 1.33 14.84 0.92
CA SER A 185 1.68 16.01 0.12
C SER A 185 0.65 16.31 -0.98
N LYS A 186 -0.62 16.48 -0.59
CA LYS A 186 -1.74 16.78 -1.50
C LYS A 186 -1.39 17.92 -2.47
N PRO A 187 -1.74 17.80 -3.77
CA PRO A 187 -1.48 18.85 -4.74
C PRO A 187 -2.43 20.02 -4.53
N THR A 188 -1.91 21.24 -4.67
CA THR A 188 -2.71 22.47 -4.73
C THR A 188 -3.15 22.77 -6.16
N GLU A 189 -2.40 22.27 -7.15
CA GLU A 189 -2.63 22.45 -8.57
C GLU A 189 -2.38 21.12 -9.29
N TRP A 190 -3.15 20.87 -10.34
CA TRP A 190 -3.09 19.63 -11.12
C TRP A 190 -2.64 19.91 -12.55
N SER A 191 -1.45 19.44 -12.91
CA SER A 191 -0.99 19.30 -14.30
C SER A 191 -1.47 17.98 -14.88
N ASP A 192 -1.50 17.88 -16.21
CA ASP A 192 -1.88 16.63 -16.89
C ASP A 192 -0.88 15.49 -16.60
N ASP A 193 0.43 15.80 -16.52
CA ASP A 193 1.44 14.83 -16.13
C ASP A 193 1.22 14.29 -14.71
N LEU A 194 0.85 15.17 -13.76
CA LEU A 194 0.56 14.75 -12.39
C LEU A 194 -0.72 13.89 -12.34
N ARG A 195 -1.78 14.27 -13.06
CA ARG A 195 -3.00 13.45 -13.17
C ARG A 195 -2.67 12.06 -13.71
N GLN A 196 -1.90 11.99 -14.81
CA GLN A 196 -1.49 10.74 -15.43
C GLN A 196 -0.69 9.87 -14.45
N LYS A 197 0.36 10.42 -13.83
CA LYS A 197 1.23 9.66 -12.93
C LYS A 197 0.56 9.25 -11.63
N PHE A 198 -0.34 10.07 -11.11
CA PHE A 198 -1.19 9.68 -10.00
C PHE A 198 -2.11 8.51 -10.39
N LEU A 199 -2.77 8.57 -11.54
CA LEU A 199 -3.64 7.49 -12.01
C LEU A 199 -2.88 6.20 -12.32
N GLU A 200 -1.65 6.27 -12.83
CA GLU A 200 -0.76 5.10 -12.98
C GLU A 200 -0.46 4.43 -11.63
N GLY A 201 -0.13 5.22 -10.60
CA GLY A 201 0.08 4.67 -9.26
C GLY A 201 -1.22 4.20 -8.61
N PHE A 202 -2.36 4.81 -8.95
CA PHE A 202 -3.67 4.36 -8.49
C PHE A 202 -4.04 3.01 -9.12
N ASP A 203 -3.68 2.76 -10.38
CA ASP A 203 -3.82 1.43 -11.00
C ASP A 203 -2.99 0.39 -10.24
N ALA A 204 -1.72 0.69 -9.91
CA ALA A 204 -0.89 -0.19 -9.09
C ALA A 204 -1.51 -0.42 -7.69
N PHE A 205 -2.13 0.62 -7.10
CA PHE A 205 -2.84 0.49 -5.84
C PHE A 205 -4.08 -0.40 -5.97
N LEU A 206 -4.83 -0.31 -7.07
CA LEU A 206 -5.95 -1.20 -7.34
C LEU A 206 -5.49 -2.65 -7.56
N GLU A 207 -4.34 -2.89 -8.20
CA GLU A 207 -3.74 -4.23 -8.30
C GLU A 207 -3.42 -4.81 -6.92
N LEU A 208 -2.85 -4.00 -6.02
CA LEU A 208 -2.62 -4.38 -4.63
C LEU A 208 -3.95 -4.74 -3.93
N LEU A 209 -4.98 -3.89 -4.03
CA LEU A 209 -6.26 -4.15 -3.40
C LEU A 209 -7.00 -5.33 -4.02
N LYS A 210 -6.83 -5.57 -5.32
CA LYS A 210 -7.37 -6.74 -6.04
C LYS A 210 -6.79 -8.04 -5.46
N CYS A 211 -5.49 -8.07 -5.17
CA CYS A 211 -4.88 -9.21 -4.46
C CYS A 211 -5.44 -9.41 -3.04
N MET A 212 -6.07 -8.40 -2.43
CA MET A 212 -6.70 -8.53 -1.12
C MET A 212 -8.21 -8.80 -1.19
N GLN A 213 -8.86 -8.54 -2.33
CA GLN A 213 -10.29 -8.69 -2.49
C GLN A 213 -10.70 -10.16 -2.35
N GLY A 214 -11.43 -10.46 -1.28
CA GLY A 214 -11.88 -11.80 -0.96
C GLY A 214 -10.77 -12.75 -0.49
N MET A 215 -9.61 -12.25 -0.07
CA MET A 215 -8.53 -13.09 0.48
C MET A 215 -8.92 -13.70 1.84
N ASP A 216 -8.18 -14.72 2.29
CA ASP A 216 -8.46 -15.43 3.55
C ASP A 216 -9.94 -15.88 3.71
N PRO A 217 -10.50 -16.63 2.73
CA PRO A 217 -11.89 -17.05 2.79
C PRO A 217 -12.10 -18.16 3.84
N ILE A 218 -13.19 -18.04 4.60
CA ILE A 218 -13.61 -19.01 5.62
C ILE A 218 -14.86 -19.77 5.17
N THR A 219 -14.94 -21.04 5.58
CA THR A 219 -16.14 -21.88 5.44
C THR A 219 -16.61 -22.33 6.81
N ARG A 220 -17.93 -22.42 7.00
CA ARG A 220 -18.52 -22.82 8.28
C ARG A 220 -18.15 -24.25 8.64
N GLN A 221 -17.72 -24.46 9.89
CA GLN A 221 -17.44 -25.79 10.41
C GLN A 221 -18.73 -26.44 10.96
N VAL A 222 -19.05 -27.61 10.43
CA VAL A 222 -20.21 -28.44 10.84
C VAL A 222 -19.68 -29.75 11.43
N GLY A 223 -20.07 -30.06 12.66
CA GLY A 223 -19.61 -31.28 13.35
C GLY A 223 -18.63 -30.97 14.48
N GLN A 224 -17.36 -31.33 14.31
CA GLN A 224 -16.32 -31.08 15.32
C GLN A 224 -15.84 -29.63 15.28
N HIS A 225 -15.33 -29.15 16.41
CA HIS A 225 -14.67 -27.85 16.50
C HIS A 225 -13.34 -27.92 15.75
N ILE A 226 -12.91 -26.80 15.15
CA ILE A 226 -11.62 -26.75 14.47
C ILE A 226 -10.49 -27.04 15.47
N GLU A 227 -9.62 -28.00 15.15
CA GLU A 227 -8.54 -28.40 16.07
C GLU A 227 -7.40 -27.38 16.13
N MET A 228 -7.21 -26.61 15.06
CA MET A 228 -6.12 -25.64 14.92
C MET A 228 -6.64 -24.30 14.42
N GLU A 229 -6.34 -23.24 15.15
CA GLU A 229 -6.69 -21.87 14.75
C GLU A 229 -5.95 -21.46 13.44
N PRO A 230 -6.67 -20.96 12.42
CA PRO A 230 -6.05 -20.47 11.21
C PRO A 230 -5.30 -19.17 11.49
N GLU A 231 -4.21 -18.96 10.76
CA GLU A 231 -3.47 -17.69 10.79
C GLU A 231 -4.30 -16.59 10.14
N TRP A 232 -4.59 -15.53 10.89
CA TRP A 232 -5.44 -14.42 10.44
C TRP A 232 -4.80 -13.04 10.66
N GLU A 233 -3.78 -12.96 11.53
CA GLU A 233 -3.23 -11.68 11.98
C GLU A 233 -2.50 -10.96 10.85
N ALA A 234 -1.81 -11.68 9.98
CA ALA A 234 -1.08 -11.12 8.84
C ALA A 234 -2.01 -10.36 7.86
N ALA A 235 -3.07 -11.04 7.41
CA ALA A 235 -4.08 -10.50 6.50
C ALA A 235 -4.78 -9.27 7.12
N PHE A 236 -5.17 -9.39 8.40
CA PHE A 236 -5.81 -8.30 9.13
C PHE A 236 -4.86 -7.13 9.38
N THR A 237 -3.60 -7.39 9.72
CA THR A 237 -2.58 -6.35 9.89
C THR A 237 -2.36 -5.57 8.59
N LEU A 238 -2.31 -6.26 7.45
CA LEU A 238 -2.20 -5.60 6.15
C LEU A 238 -3.40 -4.68 5.88
N GLN A 239 -4.62 -5.17 6.08
CA GLN A 239 -5.85 -4.38 5.99
C GLN A 239 -5.79 -3.13 6.87
N MET A 240 -5.39 -3.28 8.12
CA MET A 240 -5.26 -2.18 9.09
C MET A 240 -4.26 -1.12 8.65
N LYS A 241 -3.10 -1.54 8.13
CA LYS A 241 -2.06 -0.61 7.69
C LYS A 241 -2.49 0.17 6.44
N LEU A 242 -3.22 -0.47 5.52
CA LEU A 242 -3.70 0.17 4.28
C LEU A 242 -4.93 1.05 4.47
N THR A 243 -5.68 0.86 5.56
CA THR A 243 -6.88 1.66 5.90
C THR A 243 -6.66 3.17 5.73
N HIS A 244 -5.54 3.70 6.25
CA HIS A 244 -5.24 5.12 6.12
C HIS A 244 -4.83 5.51 4.69
N VAL A 245 -4.09 4.65 3.99
CA VAL A 245 -3.71 4.89 2.58
C VAL A 245 -4.94 4.95 1.69
N ILE A 246 -5.94 4.09 1.90
CA ILE A 246 -7.23 4.12 1.18
C ILE A 246 -7.89 5.50 1.34
N SER A 247 -7.99 6.01 2.58
CA SER A 247 -8.54 7.34 2.83
C SER A 247 -7.72 8.45 2.17
N MET A 248 -6.39 8.34 2.17
CA MET A 248 -5.53 9.34 1.52
C MET A 248 -5.67 9.32 -0.01
N MET A 249 -5.80 8.14 -0.62
CA MET A 249 -6.08 8.02 -2.06
C MET A 249 -7.44 8.64 -2.42
N GLN A 250 -8.47 8.37 -1.62
CA GLN A 250 -9.79 8.99 -1.77
C GLN A 250 -9.70 10.52 -1.68
N ASP A 251 -8.96 11.03 -0.68
CA ASP A 251 -8.75 12.46 -0.52
C ASP A 251 -8.04 13.10 -1.72
N TRP A 252 -7.06 12.42 -2.33
CA TRP A 252 -6.40 12.90 -3.55
C TRP A 252 -7.36 12.91 -4.74
N CYS A 253 -8.16 11.86 -4.90
CA CYS A 253 -9.17 11.80 -5.95
C CYS A 253 -10.17 12.95 -5.84
N ALA A 254 -10.56 13.32 -4.61
CA ALA A 254 -11.53 14.39 -4.36
C ALA A 254 -11.04 15.81 -4.77
N LEU A 255 -9.74 16.00 -5.03
CA LEU A 255 -9.17 17.31 -5.35
C LEU A 255 -9.28 17.68 -6.84
N ASP A 256 -9.63 16.75 -7.73
CA ASP A 256 -9.76 16.99 -9.16
C ASP A 256 -10.87 16.12 -9.77
N GLU A 257 -11.83 16.74 -10.44
CA GLU A 257 -13.00 16.05 -10.99
C GLU A 257 -12.62 14.98 -12.01
N LYS A 258 -11.61 15.22 -12.87
CA LYS A 258 -11.17 14.25 -13.88
C LYS A 258 -10.53 13.03 -13.20
N VAL A 259 -9.69 13.26 -12.20
CA VAL A 259 -9.08 12.18 -11.41
C VAL A 259 -10.14 11.37 -10.68
N LEU A 260 -11.14 12.02 -10.05
CA LEU A 260 -12.22 11.33 -9.36
C LEU A 260 -13.03 10.42 -10.28
N ILE A 261 -13.41 10.92 -11.45
CA ILE A 261 -14.16 10.16 -12.47
C ILE A 261 -13.34 8.94 -12.91
N GLU A 262 -12.08 9.13 -13.29
CA GLU A 262 -11.23 8.05 -13.79
C GLU A 262 -10.91 7.02 -12.69
N ALA A 263 -10.63 7.47 -11.47
CA ALA A 263 -10.43 6.59 -10.32
C ALA A 263 -11.67 5.74 -10.04
N TYR A 264 -12.87 6.33 -10.12
CA TYR A 264 -14.12 5.60 -9.94
C TYR A 264 -14.33 4.53 -11.02
N LYS A 265 -14.15 4.88 -12.31
CA LYS A 265 -14.24 3.92 -13.42
C LYS A 265 -13.25 2.76 -13.27
N LYS A 266 -11.98 3.07 -12.99
CA LYS A 266 -10.93 2.06 -12.78
C LYS A 266 -11.26 1.14 -11.62
N CYS A 267 -11.72 1.70 -10.50
CA CYS A 267 -12.11 0.93 -9.32
C CYS A 267 -13.32 0.02 -9.60
N LEU A 268 -14.34 0.53 -10.30
CA LEU A 268 -15.49 -0.26 -10.72
C LEU A 268 -15.08 -1.41 -11.64
N ALA A 269 -14.26 -1.14 -12.65
CA ALA A 269 -13.76 -2.16 -13.57
C ALA A 269 -13.00 -3.28 -12.84
N VAL A 270 -12.10 -2.92 -11.91
CA VAL A 270 -11.38 -3.90 -11.09
C VAL A 270 -12.34 -4.68 -10.19
N LEU A 271 -13.36 -4.03 -9.61
CA LEU A 271 -14.37 -4.72 -8.83
C LEU A 271 -15.14 -5.73 -9.68
N MET A 272 -15.57 -5.37 -10.89
CA MET A 272 -16.27 -6.29 -11.80
C MET A 272 -15.39 -7.47 -12.20
N GLN A 273 -14.08 -7.26 -12.44
CA GLN A 273 -13.13 -8.36 -12.66
C GLN A 273 -13.03 -9.31 -11.45
N CYS A 274 -13.09 -8.78 -10.23
CA CYS A 274 -13.11 -9.61 -9.02
C CYS A 274 -14.39 -10.46 -8.90
N HIS A 275 -15.47 -10.05 -9.57
CA HIS A 275 -16.72 -10.82 -9.63
C HIS A 275 -16.77 -11.83 -10.78
N GLY A 276 -15.83 -11.78 -11.73
CA GLY A 276 -15.84 -12.64 -12.92
C GLY A 276 -15.82 -14.15 -12.64
N GLY A 277 -15.48 -14.58 -11.41
CA GLY A 277 -15.57 -15.98 -10.98
C GLY A 277 -16.91 -16.40 -10.34
N PHE A 278 -17.85 -15.47 -10.09
CA PHE A 278 -19.18 -15.82 -9.53
C PHE A 278 -20.17 -16.26 -10.60
N THR A 279 -20.00 -15.80 -11.83
CA THR A 279 -20.92 -16.03 -12.94
C THR A 279 -20.47 -17.14 -13.89
N ASP A 280 -19.35 -17.81 -13.60
CA ASP A 280 -18.92 -19.01 -14.34
C ASP A 280 -19.84 -20.19 -13.99
N GLY A 281 -21.08 -20.14 -14.50
CA GLY A 281 -21.98 -21.28 -14.63
C GLY A 281 -23.33 -21.18 -13.91
N GLU A 282 -23.52 -20.31 -12.91
CA GLU A 282 -24.79 -20.22 -12.18
C GLU A 282 -25.69 -19.11 -12.72
N GLN A 283 -26.86 -19.49 -13.24
CA GLN A 283 -27.89 -18.54 -13.68
C GLN A 283 -28.44 -17.76 -12.48
N PRO A 284 -28.69 -16.44 -12.60
CA PRO A 284 -29.34 -15.67 -11.56
C PRO A 284 -30.69 -16.32 -11.19
N ILE A 285 -31.00 -16.33 -9.90
CA ILE A 285 -32.26 -16.87 -9.40
C ILE A 285 -33.26 -15.73 -9.19
N THR A 286 -34.53 -15.97 -9.52
CA THR A 286 -35.61 -15.06 -9.16
C THR A 286 -36.11 -15.43 -7.77
N LEU A 287 -35.92 -14.53 -6.80
CA LEU A 287 -36.56 -14.65 -5.48
C LEU A 287 -37.83 -13.81 -5.44
N SER A 288 -38.93 -14.42 -5.01
CA SER A 288 -40.22 -13.75 -4.87
C SER A 288 -40.65 -13.74 -3.40
N ILE A 289 -40.74 -12.55 -2.79
CA ILE A 289 -41.15 -12.36 -1.39
C ILE A 289 -42.17 -11.22 -1.32
N CYS A 290 -43.29 -11.44 -0.62
CA CYS A 290 -44.33 -10.43 -0.40
C CYS A 290 -44.82 -9.73 -1.69
N GLY A 291 -44.86 -10.44 -2.83
CA GLY A 291 -45.29 -9.89 -4.12
C GLY A 291 -44.22 -9.12 -4.90
N HIS A 292 -43.00 -9.02 -4.37
CA HIS A 292 -41.85 -8.46 -5.08
C HIS A 292 -40.98 -9.60 -5.60
N SER A 293 -40.43 -9.45 -6.81
CA SER A 293 -39.50 -10.39 -7.43
C SER A 293 -38.20 -9.68 -7.77
N VAL A 294 -37.07 -10.29 -7.43
CA VAL A 294 -35.73 -9.76 -7.76
C VAL A 294 -34.85 -10.88 -8.30
N GLU A 295 -34.07 -10.56 -9.33
CA GLU A 295 -32.97 -11.41 -9.77
C GLU A 295 -31.78 -11.23 -8.83
N THR A 296 -31.27 -12.34 -8.30
CA THR A 296 -30.16 -12.33 -7.35
C THR A 296 -29.23 -13.50 -7.59
N ILE A 297 -28.04 -13.42 -7.00
CA ILE A 297 -27.07 -14.50 -6.98
C ILE A 297 -27.50 -15.49 -5.89
N ARG A 298 -27.48 -16.78 -6.22
CA ARG A 298 -27.66 -17.83 -5.23
C ARG A 298 -26.36 -17.99 -4.47
N TYR A 299 -26.32 -17.53 -3.23
CA TYR A 299 -25.13 -17.69 -2.39
C TYR A 299 -25.51 -17.97 -0.94
N CYS A 300 -25.11 -19.13 -0.44
CA CYS A 300 -25.38 -19.59 0.91
C CYS A 300 -24.18 -19.37 1.81
N VAL A 301 -24.12 -18.22 2.49
CA VAL A 301 -23.04 -17.86 3.43
C VAL A 301 -22.75 -18.95 4.48
N SER A 302 -23.76 -19.71 4.90
CA SER A 302 -23.59 -20.77 5.90
C SER A 302 -22.95 -22.06 5.36
N GLN A 303 -22.76 -22.17 4.04
CA GLN A 303 -22.20 -23.34 3.36
C GLN A 303 -20.98 -22.99 2.49
N GLU A 304 -20.90 -21.75 2.01
CA GLU A 304 -19.89 -21.32 1.05
C GLU A 304 -18.77 -20.47 1.68
N LYS A 305 -17.75 -20.15 0.87
CA LYS A 305 -16.52 -19.43 1.27
C LYS A 305 -16.71 -17.92 1.35
N VAL A 306 -16.76 -17.35 2.55
CA VAL A 306 -16.92 -15.90 2.76
C VAL A 306 -15.61 -15.27 3.24
N SER A 307 -15.36 -14.01 2.86
CA SER A 307 -14.22 -13.24 3.35
C SER A 307 -14.68 -11.87 3.86
N ILE A 308 -14.01 -11.37 4.89
CA ILE A 308 -14.20 -10.01 5.41
C ILE A 308 -13.28 -8.97 4.75
N HIS A 309 -12.34 -9.41 3.90
CA HIS A 309 -11.35 -8.57 3.24
C HIS A 309 -11.87 -8.07 1.90
N LEU A 310 -12.57 -6.92 1.90
CA LEU A 310 -13.24 -6.36 0.72
C LEU A 310 -12.73 -4.96 0.34
N PRO A 311 -11.41 -4.71 0.24
CA PRO A 311 -10.90 -3.34 0.11
C PRO A 311 -11.22 -2.67 -1.23
N VAL A 312 -11.41 -3.40 -2.34
CA VAL A 312 -11.82 -2.79 -3.61
C VAL A 312 -13.26 -2.30 -3.52
N SER A 313 -14.17 -3.14 -2.99
CA SER A 313 -15.56 -2.75 -2.73
C SER A 313 -15.63 -1.50 -1.84
N ARG A 314 -14.84 -1.46 -0.77
CA ARG A 314 -14.85 -0.36 0.21
C ARG A 314 -14.19 0.92 -0.31
N LEU A 315 -13.17 0.79 -1.15
CA LEU A 315 -12.60 1.93 -1.89
C LEU A 315 -13.67 2.54 -2.80
N LEU A 316 -14.37 1.72 -3.58
CA LEU A 316 -15.45 2.16 -4.48
C LEU A 316 -16.57 2.86 -3.70
N ALA A 317 -16.99 2.32 -2.55
CA ALA A 317 -17.99 2.96 -1.69
C ALA A 317 -17.55 4.37 -1.25
N GLY A 318 -16.28 4.55 -0.90
CA GLY A 318 -15.75 5.87 -0.55
C GLY A 318 -15.69 6.83 -1.73
N LEU A 319 -15.25 6.37 -2.90
CA LEU A 319 -15.27 7.17 -4.13
C LEU A 319 -16.69 7.55 -4.55
N HIS A 320 -17.65 6.65 -4.37
CA HIS A 320 -19.06 6.91 -4.66
C HIS A 320 -19.62 8.05 -3.79
N VAL A 321 -19.30 8.07 -2.49
CA VAL A 321 -19.69 9.17 -1.59
C VAL A 321 -19.01 10.49 -1.97
N LEU A 322 -17.79 10.46 -2.50
CA LEU A 322 -17.12 11.67 -2.97
C LEU A 322 -17.79 12.19 -4.25
N LEU A 323 -18.11 11.29 -5.19
CA LEU A 323 -18.85 11.64 -6.40
C LEU A 323 -20.21 12.26 -6.10
N SER A 324 -20.98 11.68 -5.16
CA SER A 324 -22.30 12.20 -4.79
C SER A 324 -22.27 13.58 -4.11
N LYS A 325 -21.13 13.94 -3.49
CA LYS A 325 -20.90 15.27 -2.91
C LYS A 325 -20.34 16.28 -3.90
N SER A 326 -19.87 15.82 -5.05
CA SER A 326 -19.32 16.65 -6.11
C SER A 326 -20.41 17.08 -7.10
N GLU A 327 -20.12 18.09 -7.92
CA GLU A 327 -21.00 18.49 -9.02
C GLU A 327 -20.85 17.59 -10.27
N VAL A 328 -19.95 16.59 -10.24
CA VAL A 328 -19.65 15.70 -11.38
C VAL A 328 -20.88 14.97 -11.90
N ALA A 329 -21.68 14.39 -11.00
CA ALA A 329 -22.86 13.63 -11.41
C ALA A 329 -23.91 14.49 -12.12
N TYR A 330 -23.94 15.80 -11.82
CA TYR A 330 -24.83 16.76 -12.47
C TYR A 330 -24.23 17.33 -13.77
N LYS A 331 -22.92 17.66 -13.76
CA LYS A 331 -22.24 18.30 -14.89
C LYS A 331 -21.86 17.33 -16.01
N PHE A 332 -21.46 16.11 -15.65
CA PHE A 332 -20.90 15.12 -16.56
C PHE A 332 -21.49 13.72 -16.34
N PRO A 333 -22.83 13.55 -16.32
CA PRO A 333 -23.46 12.25 -16.12
C PRO A 333 -23.03 11.20 -17.15
N GLU A 334 -22.74 11.62 -18.38
CA GLU A 334 -22.28 10.77 -19.49
C GLU A 334 -20.87 10.19 -19.27
N LEU A 335 -20.07 10.81 -18.39
CA LEU A 335 -18.75 10.32 -18.05
C LEU A 335 -18.79 9.30 -16.91
N LEU A 336 -19.93 9.10 -16.25
CA LEU A 336 -20.06 8.11 -15.19
C LEU A 336 -20.53 6.76 -15.78
N PRO A 337 -19.95 5.63 -15.35
CA PRO A 337 -20.30 4.30 -15.85
C PRO A 337 -21.63 3.81 -15.25
N LEU A 338 -22.66 4.65 -15.19
CA LEU A 338 -23.94 4.35 -14.53
C LEU A 338 -24.65 3.15 -15.16
N SER A 339 -24.52 2.97 -16.48
CA SER A 339 -25.06 1.82 -17.21
C SER A 339 -24.33 0.51 -16.94
N GLU A 340 -23.08 0.57 -16.46
CA GLU A 340 -22.26 -0.60 -16.12
C GLU A 340 -22.45 -1.03 -14.65
N LEU A 341 -23.11 -0.19 -13.84
CA LEU A 341 -23.44 -0.53 -12.46
C LEU A 341 -24.49 -1.64 -12.46
N SER A 342 -24.08 -2.84 -12.06
CA SER A 342 -25.00 -3.92 -11.72
C SER A 342 -25.23 -3.90 -10.20
N PRO A 343 -26.41 -3.46 -9.72
CA PRO A 343 -26.69 -3.34 -8.30
C PRO A 343 -26.41 -4.62 -7.51
N PRO A 344 -26.85 -5.82 -7.97
CA PRO A 344 -26.53 -7.07 -7.29
C PRO A 344 -25.02 -7.30 -7.18
N MET A 345 -24.23 -6.98 -8.21
CA MET A 345 -22.77 -7.14 -8.18
C MET A 345 -22.09 -6.20 -7.18
N LEU A 346 -22.59 -4.96 -7.04
CA LEU A 346 -21.99 -4.01 -6.10
C LEU A 346 -22.22 -4.42 -4.64
N ILE A 347 -23.42 -4.91 -4.34
CA ILE A 347 -23.84 -5.22 -2.97
C ILE A 347 -23.43 -6.62 -2.51
N GLU A 348 -23.15 -7.55 -3.42
CA GLU A 348 -22.99 -8.98 -3.11
C GLU A 348 -21.96 -9.25 -2.02
N HIS A 349 -20.73 -8.77 -2.21
CA HIS A 349 -19.66 -8.98 -1.24
C HIS A 349 -19.94 -8.33 0.13
N PRO A 350 -20.30 -7.03 0.20
CA PRO A 350 -20.76 -6.39 1.44
C PRO A 350 -21.88 -7.18 2.14
N LEU A 351 -22.90 -7.62 1.39
CA LEU A 351 -24.03 -8.35 1.92
C LEU A 351 -23.60 -9.67 2.55
N ARG A 352 -22.73 -10.45 1.88
CA ARG A 352 -22.17 -11.69 2.43
C ARG A 352 -21.42 -11.47 3.74
N CYS A 353 -20.63 -10.40 3.82
CA CYS A 353 -19.90 -10.04 5.04
C CYS A 353 -20.85 -9.73 6.20
N LEU A 354 -21.93 -8.98 5.95
CA LEU A 354 -22.94 -8.68 6.97
C LEU A 354 -23.76 -9.91 7.38
N VAL A 355 -24.14 -10.76 6.42
CA VAL A 355 -24.82 -12.03 6.71
C VAL A 355 -23.91 -12.93 7.55
N LEU A 356 -22.62 -13.03 7.23
CA LEU A 356 -21.64 -13.75 8.05
C LEU A 356 -21.64 -13.20 9.48
N CYS A 357 -21.54 -11.89 9.64
CA CYS A 357 -21.58 -11.25 10.95
C CYS A 357 -22.87 -11.61 11.71
N ALA A 358 -24.04 -11.51 11.08
CA ALA A 358 -25.32 -11.87 11.70
C ALA A 358 -25.36 -13.34 12.14
N GLN A 359 -24.88 -14.26 11.30
CA GLN A 359 -24.81 -15.69 11.62
C GLN A 359 -23.83 -16.01 12.76
N VAL A 360 -22.69 -15.31 12.84
CA VAL A 360 -21.73 -15.45 13.95
C VAL A 360 -22.39 -15.03 15.26
N HIS A 361 -23.08 -13.88 15.29
CA HIS A 361 -23.82 -13.41 16.46
C HIS A 361 -24.97 -14.35 16.86
N ALA A 362 -25.62 -14.99 15.88
CA ALA A 362 -26.61 -16.04 16.12
C ALA A 362 -26.01 -17.37 16.64
N GLY A 363 -24.68 -17.45 16.80
CA GLY A 363 -23.99 -18.64 17.30
C GLY A 363 -23.83 -19.77 16.28
N MET A 364 -24.13 -19.54 15.00
CA MET A 364 -24.05 -20.57 13.97
C MET A 364 -22.62 -21.04 13.68
N TRP A 365 -21.62 -20.20 13.99
CA TRP A 365 -20.21 -20.38 13.64
C TRP A 365 -19.29 -20.66 14.84
N ARG A 366 -19.84 -21.07 16.01
CA ARG A 366 -19.06 -21.33 17.24
C ARG A 366 -17.95 -22.38 17.08
N ARG A 367 -18.02 -23.21 16.03
CA ARG A 367 -17.04 -24.27 15.73
C ARG A 367 -15.83 -23.80 14.93
N ASN A 368 -15.86 -22.57 14.42
CA ASN A 368 -14.80 -21.98 13.60
C ASN A 368 -13.62 -21.40 14.39
N GLY A 369 -13.61 -21.53 15.72
CA GLY A 369 -12.52 -21.04 16.57
C GLY A 369 -12.57 -19.55 16.89
N PHE A 370 -11.61 -19.10 17.68
CA PHE A 370 -11.46 -17.71 18.11
C PHE A 370 -10.95 -16.80 17.01
N SER A 371 -10.21 -17.31 16.01
CA SER A 371 -9.74 -16.53 14.86
C SER A 371 -10.89 -15.79 14.18
N LEU A 372 -11.99 -16.50 13.86
CA LEU A 372 -13.18 -15.87 13.28
C LEU A 372 -13.80 -14.83 14.21
N VAL A 373 -13.93 -15.15 15.50
CA VAL A 373 -14.51 -14.23 16.49
C VAL A 373 -13.69 -12.93 16.57
N ASN A 374 -12.36 -13.04 16.55
CA ASN A 374 -11.46 -11.90 16.53
C ASN A 374 -11.60 -11.07 15.25
N GLN A 375 -11.65 -11.70 14.09
CA GLN A 375 -11.87 -11.03 12.81
C GLN A 375 -13.19 -10.23 12.81
N ILE A 376 -14.30 -10.82 13.27
CA ILE A 376 -15.60 -10.13 13.39
C ILE A 376 -15.56 -9.01 14.44
N TYR A 377 -14.86 -9.22 15.55
CA TYR A 377 -14.66 -8.18 16.56
C TYR A 377 -13.97 -6.96 15.97
N TYR A 378 -12.85 -7.16 15.26
CA TYR A 378 -12.12 -6.04 14.64
C TYR A 378 -12.89 -5.38 13.50
N TYR A 379 -13.68 -6.14 12.74
CA TYR A 379 -14.57 -5.59 11.70
C TYR A 379 -15.52 -4.50 12.26
N HIS A 380 -16.03 -4.69 13.47
CA HIS A 380 -16.89 -3.71 14.16
C HIS A 380 -16.13 -2.73 15.06
N ASN A 381 -14.85 -2.97 15.33
CA ASN A 381 -14.05 -2.17 16.26
C ASN A 381 -13.86 -0.74 15.72
N VAL A 382 -13.85 0.25 16.63
CA VAL A 382 -13.72 1.68 16.28
C VAL A 382 -12.49 1.99 15.40
N LYS A 383 -11.41 1.21 15.52
CA LYS A 383 -10.19 1.40 14.72
C LYS A 383 -10.38 1.08 13.22
N CYS A 384 -11.35 0.22 12.89
CA CYS A 384 -11.54 -0.33 11.54
C CYS A 384 -12.92 -0.01 10.97
N ARG A 385 -13.92 0.16 11.83
CA ARG A 385 -15.35 0.28 11.50
C ARG A 385 -15.62 1.22 10.34
N ARG A 386 -15.04 2.43 10.39
CA ARG A 386 -15.24 3.48 9.38
C ARG A 386 -14.86 3.05 7.96
N GLU A 387 -13.82 2.24 7.84
CA GLU A 387 -13.28 1.79 6.55
C GLU A 387 -13.65 0.33 6.24
N MET A 388 -14.43 -0.32 7.10
CA MET A 388 -14.93 -1.68 6.91
C MET A 388 -16.46 -1.69 6.96
N PHE A 389 -17.06 -1.89 8.14
CA PHE A 389 -18.52 -1.99 8.31
C PHE A 389 -19.28 -0.82 7.71
N ASP A 390 -18.88 0.42 8.00
CA ASP A 390 -19.61 1.60 7.51
C ASP A 390 -19.56 1.69 5.97
N LYS A 391 -18.44 1.29 5.34
CA LYS A 391 -18.31 1.24 3.87
C LYS A 391 -19.16 0.13 3.25
N ASP A 392 -19.30 -1.01 3.93
CA ASP A 392 -20.17 -2.09 3.49
C ASP A 392 -21.65 -1.66 3.54
N ILE A 393 -22.05 -0.92 4.58
CA ILE A 393 -23.39 -0.30 4.67
C ILE A 393 -23.60 0.74 3.57
N ILE A 394 -22.62 1.63 3.34
CA ILE A 394 -22.69 2.61 2.24
C ILE A 394 -22.92 1.90 0.92
N MET A 395 -22.19 0.81 0.63
CA MET A 395 -22.34 0.09 -0.63
C MET A 395 -23.75 -0.50 -0.80
N LEU A 396 -24.39 -0.97 0.28
CA LEU A 396 -25.79 -1.40 0.24
C LEU A 396 -26.77 -0.25 -0.02
N GLN A 397 -26.39 0.97 0.30
CA GLN A 397 -27.20 2.17 0.13
C GLN A 397 -26.98 2.86 -1.22
N VAL A 398 -26.00 2.44 -2.04
CA VAL A 398 -25.72 3.03 -3.38
C VAL A 398 -26.95 3.00 -4.30
N MET A 399 -27.94 2.17 -3.99
CA MET A 399 -29.15 1.96 -4.76
C MET A 399 -30.38 2.71 -4.25
N ASN A 400 -30.26 3.42 -3.12
CA ASN A 400 -31.31 4.31 -2.59
C ASN A 400 -30.98 5.76 -2.94
#